data_AF-C9Y1S9-F1
#
_entry.id   AF-C9Y1S9-F1
#
_cell.length_a   1.000
_cell.length_b   1.000
_cell.length_c   1.000
_cell.angle_alpha   90.00
_cell.angle_beta   90.00
_cell.angle_gamma   90.00
#
_symmetry.space_group_name_H-M   'P 1'
#
loop_
_entity.id
_entity.type
_entity.pdbx_description
1 polymer ?
#
loop_
_entity_poly.entity_id
_entity_poly.type
_entity_poly.pdbx_seq_one_letter_code
_entity_poly.pdbx_strand_id
1 'polypeptide(L)' 'MGCNEFLNLLLRHMEWFEAADLIVKGMEGAINNKTVTYDFERLMKGAKLLKCSEFGDAIIANM' A
#
# COMPACT_ATOMS: atom_id res chain seq x y z
N MET A 1 -10.69 -6.60 9.27
CA MET A 1 -10.33 -7.35 8.04
C MET A 1 -10.09 -6.31 6.96
N GLY A 2 -8.82 -5.95 6.71
CA GLY A 2 -8.46 -4.83 5.84
C GLY A 2 -8.44 -5.22 4.36
N CYS A 3 -8.62 -4.25 3.46
CA CYS A 3 -8.64 -4.44 2.00
C CYS A 3 -7.45 -5.22 1.42
N ASN A 4 -6.31 -5.19 2.12
CA ASN A 4 -5.05 -5.83 1.74
C ASN A 4 -5.13 -7.36 1.68
N GLU A 5 -6.01 -7.96 2.47
CA GLU A 5 -6.21 -9.42 2.48
C GLU A 5 -6.77 -9.88 1.14
N PHE A 6 -7.72 -9.16 0.55
CA PHE A 6 -8.43 -9.63 -0.65
C PHE A 6 -7.56 -9.66 -1.90
N LEU A 7 -6.74 -8.63 -2.14
CA LEU A 7 -5.88 -8.59 -3.33
C LEU A 7 -4.72 -9.60 -3.21
N ASN A 8 -4.13 -9.72 -2.03
CA ASN A 8 -3.07 -10.70 -1.75
C ASN A 8 -3.61 -12.14 -1.86
N LEU A 9 -4.78 -12.43 -1.30
CA LEU A 9 -5.46 -13.72 -1.45
C LEU A 9 -5.81 -14.02 -2.91
N LEU A 10 -6.29 -13.04 -3.67
CA LEU A 10 -6.65 -13.23 -5.08
C LEU A 10 -5.42 -13.51 -5.96
N LEU A 11 -4.34 -12.72 -5.82
CA LEU A 11 -3.12 -12.91 -6.59
C LEU A 11 -2.45 -14.25 -6.26
N ARG A 12 -2.43 -14.63 -4.97
CA ARG A 12 -1.94 -15.95 -4.55
C ARG A 12 -2.81 -17.10 -5.04
N HIS A 13 -4.13 -16.90 -5.15
CA HIS A 13 -5.04 -17.90 -5.72
C HIS A 13 -4.83 -18.10 -7.22
N MET A 14 -4.43 -17.04 -7.95
CA MET A 14 -4.00 -17.12 -9.36
C MET A 14 -2.53 -17.58 -9.52
N GLU A 15 -1.88 -18.02 -8.44
CA GLU A 15 -0.48 -18.43 -8.39
C GLU A 15 0.52 -17.31 -8.77
N TRP A 16 0.11 -16.04 -8.69
CA TRP A 16 0.95 -14.86 -8.95
C TRP A 16 1.60 -14.36 -7.66
N PHE A 17 2.41 -15.22 -7.04
CA PHE A 17 3.03 -14.97 -5.73
C PHE A 17 3.96 -13.76 -5.75
N GLU A 18 4.79 -13.61 -6.77
CA GLU A 18 5.77 -12.51 -6.88
C GLU A 18 5.08 -11.15 -6.96
N ALA A 19 3.98 -11.05 -7.73
CA ALA A 19 3.20 -9.82 -7.83
C ALA A 19 2.51 -9.49 -6.50
N ALA A 20 2.00 -10.49 -5.78
CA ALA A 20 1.39 -10.31 -4.47
C ALA A 20 2.42 -9.76 -3.46
N ASP A 21 3.63 -10.32 -3.45
CA ASP A 21 4.71 -9.90 -2.55
C ASP A 21 5.21 -8.48 -2.87
N LEU A 22 5.30 -8.12 -4.16
CA LEU A 22 5.65 -6.76 -4.57
C LEU A 22 4.62 -5.72 -4.10
N ILE A 23 3.33 -6.02 -4.21
CA ILE A 23 2.29 -5.09 -3.73
C ILE A 23 2.32 -4.93 -2.22
N VAL A 24 2.50 -6.02 -1.47
CA VAL A 24 2.63 -5.97 0.00
C VAL A 24 3.83 -5.11 0.38
N LYS A 25 4.99 -5.34 -0.25
CA LYS A 25 6.21 -4.57 0.00
C LYS A 25 6.05 -3.08 -0.35
N GLY A 26 5.49 -2.76 -1.50
CA GLY A 26 5.26 -1.37 -1.91
C GLY A 26 4.34 -0.61 -0.95
N MET A 27 3.32 -1.29 -0.44
CA MET A 27 2.38 -0.72 0.50
C MET A 27 2.99 -0.54 1.90
N GLU A 28 3.77 -1.51 2.39
CA GLU A 28 4.54 -1.37 3.62
C GLU A 28 5.54 -0.21 3.53
N GLY A 29 6.23 -0.07 2.40
CA GLY A 29 7.16 1.04 2.15
C GLY A 29 6.47 2.40 2.15
N ALA A 30 5.33 2.54 1.48
CA ALA A 30 4.55 3.78 1.45
C ALA A 30 4.04 4.19 2.85
N ILE A 31 3.59 3.23 3.66
CA ILE A 31 3.14 3.47 5.04
C ILE A 31 4.32 3.83 5.95
N ASN A 32 5.45 3.13 5.85
CA ASN A 32 6.66 3.41 6.63
C ASN A 32 7.24 4.80 6.34
N ASN A 33 7.20 5.23 5.08
CA ASN A 33 7.58 6.59 4.67
C ASN A 33 6.57 7.66 5.11
N LYS A 34 5.47 7.26 5.76
CA LYS A 34 4.38 8.13 6.20
C LYS A 34 3.78 8.96 5.05
N THR A 35 3.89 8.49 3.82
CA THR A 35 3.30 9.11 2.63
C THR A 35 1.97 8.42 2.35
N VAL A 36 0.90 8.94 2.93
CA VAL A 36 -0.36 8.22 3.05
C VAL A 36 -1.56 9.12 2.75
N THR A 37 -2.70 8.50 2.44
CA THR A 37 -3.95 9.22 2.23
C THR A 37 -4.52 9.76 3.56
N TYR A 38 -5.54 10.62 3.44
CA TYR A 38 -6.20 11.29 4.56
C TYR A 38 -6.61 10.36 5.71
N ASP A 39 -7.02 9.14 5.40
CA ASP A 39 -7.46 8.17 6.41
C ASP A 39 -6.36 7.73 7.38
N PHE A 40 -5.11 7.67 6.91
CA PHE A 40 -3.95 7.33 7.74
C PHE A 40 -3.29 8.57 8.31
N GLU A 41 -3.25 9.67 7.56
CA GLU A 41 -2.62 10.92 7.99
C GLU A 41 -3.23 11.43 9.31
N ARG A 42 -4.57 11.38 9.46
CA ARG A 42 -5.24 11.77 10.70
C ARG A 42 -4.87 10.91 11.93
N LEU A 43 -4.34 9.70 11.70
CA LEU A 43 -3.93 8.76 12.75
C LEU A 43 -2.40 8.80 12.99
N MET A 44 -1.64 9.50 12.14
CA MET A 44 -0.17 9.50 12.15
C MET A 44 0.39 10.91 12.28
N LYS A 45 1.18 11.18 13.34
CA LYS A 45 1.88 12.46 13.48
C LYS A 45 3.01 12.59 12.45
N GLY A 46 2.97 13.69 11.69
CA GLY A 46 4.00 14.07 10.71
C GLY A 46 3.95 13.26 9.41
N ALA A 47 2.78 12.74 9.05
CA ALA A 47 2.57 12.09 7.78
C ALA A 47 2.34 13.12 6.66
N LYS A 48 2.81 12.79 5.45
CA LYS A 48 2.58 13.58 4.24
C LYS A 48 1.27 13.11 3.60
N LEU A 49 0.30 14.02 3.56
CA LEU A 49 -1.00 13.79 2.92
C LEU A 49 -0.82 13.67 1.39
N LEU A 50 -1.31 12.55 0.82
CA LEU A 50 -1.35 12.30 -0.62
C LEU A 50 -2.79 12.09 -1.10
N LYS A 51 -3.04 12.39 -2.39
CA LYS A 51 -4.25 11.98 -3.09
C LYS A 51 -4.22 10.48 -3.39
N CYS A 52 -5.39 9.90 -3.69
CA CYS A 52 -5.52 8.47 -3.99
C CYS A 52 -4.61 8.01 -5.15
N SER A 53 -4.51 8.79 -6.22
CA SER A 53 -3.62 8.52 -7.35
C SER A 53 -2.14 8.60 -6.96
N GLU A 54 -1.76 9.65 -6.22
CA GLU A 54 -0.38 9.86 -5.77
C GLU A 54 0.07 8.78 -4.77
N PHE A 55 -0.87 8.24 -4.00
CA PHE A 55 -0.61 7.10 -3.13
C PHE A 55 -0.34 5.82 -3.93
N GLY A 56 -1.05 5.60 -5.04
CA GLY A 56 -0.73 4.54 -5.99
C GLY A 56 0.68 4.65 -6.54
N ASP A 57 1.09 5.86 -6.94
CA ASP A 57 2.47 6.13 -7.41
C ASP A 57 3.50 5.88 -6.29
N ALA A 58 3.17 6.25 -5.04
CA ALA A 58 4.04 5.99 -3.89
C ALA A 58 4.19 4.49 -3.62
N ILE A 59 3.13 3.69 -3.76
CA ILE A 59 3.22 2.23 -3.64
C ILE A 59 4.13 1.69 -4.74
N ILE A 60 3.91 2.07 -6.00
CA ILE A 60 4.72 1.62 -7.15
C ILE A 60 6.20 1.98 -6.96
N ALA A 61 6.49 3.17 -6.46
CA ALA A 61 7.86 3.61 -6.19
C ALA A 61 8.58 2.82 -5.06
N ASN A 62 7.83 2.11 -4.21
CA ASN A 62 8.35 1.30 -3.11
C ASN A 62 8.25 -0.23 -3.36
N MET A 63 7.72 -0.66 -4.51
CA MET A 63 7.65 -2.08 -4.89
C MET A 63 9.04 -2.71 -5.00
#